data_AF-A0A538TR93-F1
#
_entry.id   AF-A0A538TR93-F1
#
_cell.length_a   1.000
_cell.length_b   1.000
_cell.length_c   1.000
_cell.angle_alpha   90.00
_cell.angle_beta   90.00
_cell.angle_gamma   90.00
#
_symmetry.space_group_name_H-M   'P 1'
#
loop_
_entity.id
_entity.type
_entity.pdbx_description
1 polymer ?
#
loop_
_entity_poly.entity_id
_entity_poly.type
_entity_poly.pdbx_seq_one_letter_code
_entity_poly.pdbx_strand_id
1 'polypeptide(L)' 'MTKLASLITPPGMSKYELAIVAAREARRLNEWSKRTGETIPGKVTVLALERTLHGEVAYSYED' A
#
# COMPACT_ATOMS: atom_id res chain seq x y z
N MET A 1 7.11 -2.62 14.96
CA MET A 1 7.21 -1.62 13.88
C MET A 1 8.23 -2.11 12.88
N THR A 2 7.79 -2.40 11.66
CA THR A 2 8.62 -2.84 10.54
C THR A 2 9.54 -1.69 10.11
N LYS A 3 10.84 -1.94 9.90
CA LYS A 3 11.75 -0.91 9.36
C LYS A 3 11.43 -0.73 7.87
N LEU A 4 10.90 0.43 7.49
CA LEU A 4 10.57 0.72 6.09
C LEU A 4 11.77 0.55 5.15
N ALA A 5 12.98 0.84 5.62
CA ALA A 5 14.21 0.69 4.83
C ALA A 5 14.60 -0.78 4.55
N SER A 6 14.03 -1.76 5.25
CA SER A 6 14.27 -3.19 4.98
C SER A 6 13.25 -3.78 3.99
N LEU A 7 12.33 -2.97 3.47
CA LEU A 7 11.32 -3.40 2.52
C LEU A 7 11.93 -3.46 1.12
N ILE A 8 12.04 -4.67 0.58
CA ILE A 8 12.59 -4.93 -0.75
C ILE A 8 11.43 -5.06 -1.73
N THR A 9 11.54 -4.44 -2.90
CA THR A 9 10.59 -4.63 -4.01
C THR A 9 10.49 -6.11 -4.38
N PRO A 10 9.28 -6.68 -4.50
CA PRO A 10 9.10 -8.07 -4.91
C PRO A 10 9.76 -8.34 -6.27
N PRO A 11 10.29 -9.55 -6.50
CA PRO A 11 10.78 -9.95 -7.81
C PRO A 11 9.69 -9.77 -8.87
N GLY A 12 10.02 -9.11 -9.98
CA GLY A 12 9.06 -8.84 -11.06
C GLY A 12 8.25 -7.54 -10.91
N MET A 13 8.48 -6.75 -9.85
CA MET A 13 7.88 -5.42 -9.70
C MET A 13 8.96 -4.36 -9.50
N SER A 14 8.95 -3.32 -10.32
CA SER A 14 9.83 -2.17 -10.17
C SER A 14 9.41 -1.28 -8.99
N LYS A 15 10.35 -0.49 -8.48
CA LYS A 15 10.08 0.48 -7.41
C LYS A 15 9.00 1.52 -7.77
N TYR A 16 8.83 1.79 -9.06
CA TYR A 16 7.83 2.74 -9.56
C TYR A 16 6.43 2.12 -9.52
N GLU A 17 6.30 0.89 -10.00
CA GLU A 17 5.05 0.14 -9.96
C GLU A 17 4.59 -0.07 -8.51
N LEU A 18 5.53 -0.46 -7.63
CA LEU A 18 5.27 -0.56 -6.20
C LEU A 18 4.71 0.75 -5.62
N ALA A 19 5.33 1.89 -5.94
CA ALA A 19 4.88 3.18 -5.47
C ALA A 19 3.47 3.53 -6.00
N ILE A 20 3.16 3.20 -7.26
CA ILE A 20 1.85 3.45 -7.87
C ILE A 20 0.78 2.60 -7.19
N VAL A 21 1.02 1.29 -7.03
CA VAL A 21 0.07 0.38 -6.39
C VAL A 21 -0.15 0.77 -4.93
N ALA A 22 0.92 1.03 -4.17
CA ALA A 22 0.81 1.47 -2.77
C ALA A 22 0.07 2.82 -2.64
N ALA A 23 0.27 3.77 -3.57
CA ALA A 23 -0.45 5.04 -3.55
C ALA A 23 -1.94 4.87 -3.83
N ARG A 24 -2.31 3.98 -4.77
CA ARG A 24 -3.71 3.62 -5.05
C ARG A 24 -4.37 2.96 -3.85
N GLU A 25 -3.67 2.04 -3.19
CA GLU A 25 -4.15 1.39 -1.98
C GLU A 25 -4.34 2.38 -0.82
N ALA A 26 -3.40 3.32 -0.62
CA ALA A 26 -3.55 4.36 0.38
C ALA A 26 -4.79 5.24 0.13
N ARG A 27 -5.08 5.55 -1.15
CA ARG A 27 -6.31 6.28 -1.52
C ARG A 27 -7.56 5.46 -1.21
N ARG A 28 -7.59 4.17 -1.56
CA ARG A 28 -8.71 3.26 -1.26
C ARG A 28 -8.99 3.19 0.24
N LEU A 29 -7.93 3.05 1.04
CA LEU A 29 -7.99 3.03 2.49
C LEU A 29 -8.57 4.34 3.06
N ASN A 30 -8.10 5.49 2.60
CA ASN A 30 -8.66 6.79 3.01
C ASN A 30 -10.15 6.92 2.67
N GLU A 31 -10.56 6.51 1.46
CA GLU A 31 -11.96 6.57 1.06
C GLU A 31 -12.83 5.62 1.89
N TRP A 32 -12.32 4.44 2.23
CA TRP A 32 -13.01 3.52 3.13
C TRP A 32 -13.16 4.11 4.54
N SER A 33 -12.10 4.72 5.09
CA SER A 33 -12.12 5.38 6.40
C SER A 33 -13.15 6.52 6.44
N LYS A 34 -13.21 7.36 5.40
CA LYS A 34 -14.22 8.42 5.29
C LYS A 34 -15.65 7.89 5.26
N ARG A 35 -15.89 6.76 4.59
CA ARG A 35 -17.24 6.18 4.43
C ARG A 35 -17.72 5.48 5.69
N THR A 36 -16.82 4.83 6.42
CA THR A 36 -17.15 4.04 7.62
C THR A 36 -17.06 4.86 8.91
N GLY A 37 -16.30 5.95 8.90
CA GLY A 37 -15.92 6.67 10.12
C GLY A 37 -14.86 5.93 10.94
N GLU A 38 -14.37 4.77 10.48
CA GLU A 38 -13.33 4.03 11.16
C GLU A 38 -11.96 4.69 10.97
N THR A 39 -11.17 4.73 12.04
CA THR A 39 -9.83 5.30 12.01
C THR A 39 -8.81 4.24 11.60
N ILE A 40 -7.97 4.58 10.62
CA ILE A 40 -6.86 3.71 10.23
C ILE A 40 -5.70 3.90 11.21
N PRO A 41 -5.19 2.84 11.84
CA PRO A 41 -4.08 2.95 12.77
C PRO A 41 -2.79 3.32 12.03
N GLY A 42 -2.12 4.37 12.50
CA GLY A 42 -0.83 4.81 11.98
C GLY A 42 -0.93 5.60 10.67
N LYS A 43 0.19 5.64 9.91
CA LYS A 43 0.24 6.34 8.63
C LYS A 43 -0.34 5.44 7.53
N VAL A 44 -1.42 5.89 6.88
CA VAL A 44 -2.09 5.14 5.80
C VAL A 44 -1.15 4.69 4.69
N THR A 45 -0.13 5.50 4.37
CA THR A 45 0.87 5.19 3.35
C THR A 45 1.81 4.06 3.76
N VAL A 46 2.09 3.92 5.06
CA VAL A 46 2.89 2.81 5.60
C VAL A 46 2.11 1.51 5.51
N LEU A 47 0.85 1.52 5.98
CA LEU A 47 -0.03 0.36 5.90
C LEU A 47 -0.22 -0.09 4.43
N ALA A 48 -0.47 0.86 3.53
CA ALA A 48 -0.64 0.56 2.11
C ALA A 48 0.61 -0.07 1.48
N LEU A 49 1.79 0.42 1.84
CA LEU A 49 3.06 -0.15 1.37
C LEU A 49 3.26 -1.57 1.89
N GLU A 50 3.03 -1.81 3.18
CA GLU A 50 3.14 -3.16 3.78
C GLU A 50 2.18 -4.14 3.10
N ARG A 51 0.92 -3.77 2.93
CA ARG A 51 -0.08 -4.58 2.23
C ARG A 51 0.34 -4.89 0.79
N THR A 52 0.89 -3.91 0.08
CA THR A 52 1.34 -4.10 -1.31
C THR A 52 2.49 -5.10 -1.38
N LEU A 53 3.46 -4.98 -0.48
CA LEU A 53 4.62 -5.88 -0.42
C LEU A 53 4.25 -7.31 -0.03
N HIS A 54 3.19 -7.48 0.76
CA HIS A 54 2.66 -8.79 1.14
C HIS A 54 1.67 -9.37 0.12
N GLY A 55 1.38 -8.68 -0.99
CA GLY A 55 0.42 -9.16 -1.98
C GLY A 55 -1.04 -9.09 -1.52
N GLU A 56 -1.36 -8.26 -0.52
CA GLU A 56 -2.69 -8.11 0.07
C GLU A 56 -3.55 -7.03 -0.63
N VAL A 57 -3.11 -6.59 -1.81
CA VAL A 57 -3.76 -5.57 -2.64
C VAL A 57 -4.24 -6.24 -3.92
N ALA A 58 -5.53 -6.09 -4.22
CA ALA A 58 -6.19 -6.74 -5.37
C ALA A 58 -5.87 -6.08 -6.73
N TYR A 59 -5.04 -5.05 -6.77
CA TYR A 59 -4.70 -4.30 -7.98
C TYR A 59 -3.28 -4.65 -8.43
N SER A 60 -3.14 -5.08 -9.68
CA SER A 60 -1.89 -5.13 -10.42
C SER A 60 -1.61 -3.77 -11.07
N TYR A 61 -0.34 -3.46 -11.29
CA TYR A 61 0.03 -2.49 -12.31
C TYR A 61 -0.01 -3.23 -13.65
N GLU A 62 -1.01 -2.91 -14.47
CA GLU A 62 -1.09 -3.31 -15.87
C GLU A 62 -0.86 -2.04 -16.69
N ASP A 63 0.05 -2.10 -17.66
CA ASP A 63 0.35 -1.00 -18.59
C ASP A 63 -0.89 -0.56 -19.39
#